data_AF-A0A951AFZ4-F1
#
_entry.id   AF-A0A951AFZ4-F1
#
_cell.length_a   1.000
_cell.length_b   1.000
_cell.length_c   1.000
_cell.angle_alpha   90.00
_cell.angle_beta   90.00
_cell.angle_gamma   90.00
#
_symmetry.space_group_name_H-M   'P 1'
#
loop_
_entity.id
_entity.type
_entity.pdbx_description
1 polymer ?
#
loop_
_entity_poly.entity_id
_entity_poly.type
_entity_poly.pdbx_seq_one_letter_code
_entity_poly.pdbx_strand_id
1 'polypeptide(L)' 'MFKRILKWLGGILLVLLLIAAIVINAVWFRPWFLNVFYEKVFVEFVFDEPELLSSIGLVEQFGITGHNARLNDAS' A
#
# COMPACT_ATOMS: atom_id res chain seq x y z
N MET A 1 14.73 -10.55 -35.40
CA MET A 1 14.44 -9.50 -34.39
C MET A 1 13.10 -9.67 -33.68
N PHE A 2 12.00 -9.91 -34.41
CA PHE A 2 10.64 -10.05 -33.85
C PHE A 2 10.52 -11.06 -32.69
N LYS A 3 11.08 -12.28 -32.82
CA LYS A 3 11.08 -13.29 -31.76
C LYS A 3 11.79 -12.84 -30.47
N ARG A 4 12.78 -11.94 -30.57
CA ARG A 4 13.50 -11.40 -29.41
C ARG A 4 12.64 -10.35 -28.70
N ILE A 5 11.99 -9.48 -29.47
CA ILE A 5 11.06 -8.47 -28.96
C ILE A 5 9.88 -9.14 -28.22
N LEU A 6 9.29 -10.19 -28.81
CA LEU A 6 8.18 -10.91 -28.21
C LEU A 6 8.57 -11.61 -26.88
N LYS A 7 9.80 -12.12 -26.78
CA LYS A 7 10.33 -12.69 -25.52
C LYS A 7 10.47 -11.63 -24.43
N TRP A 8 10.99 -10.44 -24.75
CA TRP A 8 11.11 -9.34 -23.79
C TRP A 8 9.73 -8.81 -23.37
N LEU A 9 8.81 -8.62 -24.32
CA LEU A 9 7.43 -8.22 -24.04
C LEU A 9 6.72 -9.23 -23.14
N GLY A 10 6.84 -10.53 -23.44
CA GLY A 10 6.28 -11.59 -22.61
C GLY A 10 6.89 -11.62 -21.20
N GLY A 11 8.21 -11.42 -21.10
CA GLY A 11 8.91 -11.33 -19.82
C GLY A 11 8.42 -10.14 -18.97
N ILE A 12 8.32 -8.95 -19.58
CA ILE A 12 7.81 -7.74 -18.90
C ILE A 12 6.37 -7.96 -18.44
N LEU A 13 5.51 -8.51 -19.31
CA LEU A 13 4.12 -8.80 -18.98
C LEU A 13 4.03 -9.77 -17.80
N LEU A 14 4.85 -10.83 -17.78
CA LEU A 14 4.87 -11.78 -16.68
C LEU A 14 5.31 -11.13 -15.36
N VAL A 15 6.35 -10.28 -15.40
CA VAL A 15 6.78 -9.53 -14.21
C VAL A 15 5.67 -8.61 -13.69
N LEU A 16 4.98 -7.90 -14.59
CA LEU A 16 3.84 -7.06 -14.20
C LEU A 16 2.71 -7.87 -13.57
N LEU A 17 2.38 -9.04 -14.10
CA LEU A 17 1.37 -9.92 -13.53
C LEU A 17 1.77 -10.43 -12.14
N LEU A 18 3.04 -10.76 -11.91
CA LEU A 18 3.53 -11.17 -10.60
C LEU A 18 3.45 -10.03 -9.58
N ILE A 19 3.83 -8.81 -9.96
CA ILE A 19 3.69 -7.63 -9.10
C ILE A 19 2.23 -7.38 -8.76
N ALA A 20 1.33 -7.44 -9.76
CA ALA A 20 -0.10 -7.26 -9.54
C ALA A 20 -0.66 -8.32 -8.58
N ALA A 21 -0.25 -9.58 -8.71
CA ALA A 21 -0.67 -10.64 -7.79
C ALA A 21 -0.24 -10.38 -6.34
N ILE A 22 1.00 -9.90 -6.14
CA ILE A 22 1.51 -9.53 -4.81
C ILE A 22 0.70 -8.37 -4.22
N VAL A 23 0.43 -7.32 -5.01
CA VAL A 23 -0.36 -6.16 -4.56
C VAL A 23 -1.79 -6.58 -4.20
N ILE A 24 -2.43 -7.41 -5.04
CA ILE A 24 -3.78 -7.92 -4.77
C ILE A 24 -3.79 -8.73 -3.46
N ASN A 25 -2.79 -9.59 -3.27
CA ASN A 25 -2.66 -10.36 -2.03
C ASN A 25 -2.45 -9.45 -0.82
N ALA A 26 -1.61 -8.42 -0.92
CA ALA A 26 -1.36 -7.48 0.16
C ALA A 26 -2.62 -6.70 0.58
N VAL A 27 -3.37 -6.17 -0.39
CA VAL A 27 -4.53 -5.31 -0.12
C VAL A 27 -5.76 -6.12 0.31
N TRP A 28 -6.14 -7.19 -0.41
CA TRP A 28 -7.41 -7.89 -0.17
C TRP A 28 -7.31 -9.15 0.68
N PHE A 29 -6.13 -9.76 0.81
CA PHE A 29 -5.96 -11.04 1.48
C PHE A 29 -5.02 -10.93 2.69
N ARG A 30 -4.72 -12.08 3.31
CA ARG A 30 -3.59 -12.22 4.22
C ARG A 30 -2.30 -12.17 3.40
N PRO A 31 -1.42 -11.17 3.61
CA PRO A 31 -0.15 -11.07 2.90
C PRO A 31 0.71 -12.31 3.15
N TRP A 32 1.42 -12.77 2.12
CA TRP A 32 2.33 -13.91 2.26
C TRP A 32 3.53 -13.64 3.18
N PHE A 33 3.96 -12.37 3.25
CA PHE A 33 5.10 -11.97 4.05
C PHE A 33 4.65 -11.25 5.33
N LEU A 34 5.27 -11.62 6.44
CA LEU A 34 4.90 -11.10 7.76
C LEU A 34 5.14 -9.59 7.89
N ASN A 35 6.21 -9.06 7.30
CA ASN A 35 6.48 -7.63 7.28
C ASN A 35 5.37 -6.86 6.54
N VAL A 36 4.92 -7.35 5.38
CA VAL A 36 3.84 -6.73 4.60
C VAL A 36 2.52 -6.79 5.38
N PHE A 37 2.30 -7.87 6.14
CA PHE A 37 1.15 -7.95 7.05
C PHE A 37 1.20 -6.88 8.15
N TYR A 38 2.34 -6.69 8.82
CA TYR A 38 2.47 -5.64 9.83
C TYR A 38 2.34 -4.23 9.23
N GLU A 39 2.94 -3.98 8.07
CA GLU A 39 2.80 -2.72 7.35
C GLU A 39 1.34 -2.44 7.00
N LYS A 40 0.59 -3.42 6.50
CA LYS A 40 -0.84 -3.29 6.21
C LYS A 40 -1.63 -2.88 7.46
N VAL A 41 -1.48 -3.64 8.55
CA VAL A 41 -2.22 -3.38 9.79
C VAL A 41 -1.85 -2.00 10.36
N PHE A 42 -0.58 -1.63 10.30
CA PHE A 42 -0.13 -0.31 10.72
C PHE A 42 -0.78 0.80 9.89
N VAL A 43 -0.80 0.67 8.57
CA VAL A 43 -1.44 1.64 7.67
C VAL A 43 -2.92 1.76 7.98
N GLU A 44 -3.66 0.65 8.05
CA GLU A 44 -5.08 0.65 8.39
C GLU A 44 -5.35 1.36 9.72
N PHE A 45 -4.60 0.99 10.77
CA PHE A 45 -4.72 1.59 12.09
C PHE A 45 -4.45 3.10 12.11
N VAL A 46 -3.37 3.52 11.46
CA VAL A 46 -2.98 4.94 11.39
C VAL A 46 -4.02 5.77 10.63
N PHE A 47 -4.60 5.24 9.56
CA PHE A 47 -5.61 5.97 8.78
C PHE A 47 -6.98 5.99 9.45
N ASP A 48 -7.29 5.01 10.31
CA ASP A 48 -8.50 5.01 11.13
C ASP A 48 -8.38 5.96 12.35
N GLU A 49 -7.16 6.25 12.81
CA GLU A 49 -6.89 7.14 13.94
C GLU A 49 -6.32 8.52 13.51
N PRO A 50 -7.17 9.54 13.26
CA PRO A 50 -6.71 10.86 12.83
C PRO A 50 -5.76 11.57 13.82
N GLU A 51 -5.91 11.35 15.12
CA GLU A 51 -5.02 11.93 16.13
C GLU A 51 -3.62 11.34 16.01
N LEU A 52 -3.55 10.02 15.84
CA LEU A 52 -2.29 9.33 15.64
C LEU A 52 -1.63 9.80 14.35
N LEU A 53 -2.38 9.85 13.25
CA LEU A 53 -1.88 10.33 11.96
C LEU A 53 -1.32 11.76 12.04
N SER A 54 -2.00 12.64 12.79
CA SER A 54 -1.53 14.01 13.06
C SER A 54 -0.27 14.05 13.93
N SER A 55 -0.18 13.17 14.93
CA SER A 55 0.95 13.12 15.86
C SER A 55 2.26 12.68 15.19
N ILE A 56 2.18 11.75 14.22
CA ILE A 56 3.33 11.24 13.48
C ILE A 56 3.71 12.13 12.29
N GLY A 57 2.79 12.95 11.77
CA GLY A 57 3.07 13.88 10.69
C GLY A 57 3.35 13.21 9.33
N LEU A 58 2.81 12.00 9.10
CA LEU A 58 3.18 11.17 7.95
C LEU A 58 2.72 11.75 6.60
N VAL A 59 1.54 12.36 6.53
CA VAL A 59 0.90 12.74 5.25
C VAL A 59 0.90 14.25 5.02
N GLU A 60 1.24 15.02 6.05
CA GLU A 60 1.38 16.46 6.05
C GLU A 60 2.55 16.90 5.15
N GLN A 61 3.61 16.09 5.06
CA GLN A 61 4.71 16.31 4.12
C GLN A 61 4.26 16.29 2.65
N PHE A 62 3.12 15.64 2.36
CA PHE A 62 2.50 15.59 1.04
C PHE A 62 1.34 16.60 0.88
N GLY A 63 1.13 17.47 1.87
CA GLY A 63 0.08 18.50 1.85
C GLY A 63 -1.31 18.01 2.23
N ILE A 64 -1.44 16.78 2.74
CA ILE A 64 -2.71 16.23 3.23
C ILE A 64 -2.83 16.61 4.71
N THR A 65 -3.78 17.49 5.06
CA THR A 65 -3.96 18.00 6.44
C THR A 65 -5.42 17.95 6.91
N GLY A 66 -6.29 17.24 6.18
CA GLY A 66 -7.72 17.18 6.46
C GLY A 66 -8.08 16.37 7.72
N HIS A 67 -7.18 15.51 8.18
CA HIS A 67 -7.32 14.72 9.39
C HIS A 67 -6.99 15.50 10.68
N ASN A 68 -6.22 16.60 10.58
CA ASN A 68 -5.76 17.39 11.74
C ASN A 68 -6.90 18.03 12.56
N ALA A 69 -8.08 18.20 11.97
CA ALA A 69 -9.26 18.76 12.64
C ALA A 69 -10.18 17.67 13.22
N ARG A 70 -9.77 16.40 13.19
CA ARG A 70 -10.57 15.25 13.63
C ARG A 70 -9.95 14.63 14.87
N LEU A 71 -10.81 14.15 15.75
CA LEU A 71 -10.45 13.35 16.92
C LEU A 71 -10.73 11.87 16.61
N ASN A 72 -10.10 10.97 17.37
CA ASN A 72 -10.36 9.54 17.26
C ASN A 72 -11.79 9.23 17.76
N ASP A 73 -12.48 8.29 17.11
CA ASP A 73 -13.77 7.80 17.57
C ASP A 73 -13.55 6.69 18.61
N ALA A 74 -13.95 6.96 19.85
CA ALA A 74 -13.78 6.05 20.98
C ALA A 74 -15.12 5.47 21.49
N SER A 75 -16.21 5.62 20.71
CA SER A 75 -17.58 5.27 21.12
C SER A 75 -17.98 3.81 20.85
#